data_AF-A0A6A2G265-F1
#
_entry.id   AF-A0A6A2G265-F1
#
_cell.length_a   1.000
_cell.length_b   1.000
_cell.length_c   1.000
_cell.angle_alpha   90.00
_cell.angle_beta   90.00
_cell.angle_gamma   90.00
#
_symmetry.space_group_name_H-M   'P 1'
#
loop_
_entity.id
_entity.type
_entity.pdbx_description
1 polymer ?
#
loop_
_entity_poly.entity_id
_entity_poly.type
_entity_poly.pdbx_seq_one_letter_code
_entity_poly.pdbx_strand_id
1 'polypeptide(L)'
;MNNKRLAELLLVSIVILIATPTTFAKPEYLTNLTAIYGAGSCDTCHINGASDGPRTGYGTLFENQVDHLTNASEALIAIGAPPTATVTSTVTTTMAATPGVTTGTTPGITETEIPGIIEETEIPEETTEIPEETTVTATTTPRSPGFGIIISIVGLFAWAILERRRNK
;
A
#
# COMPACT_ATOMS: atom_id res chain seq x y z
N MET A 1 1.54 -34.06 31.48
CA MET A 1 0.43 -33.22 30.98
C MET A 1 -0.62 -34.16 30.44
N ASN A 2 -1.85 -34.08 30.92
CA ASN A 2 -2.89 -35.05 30.55
C ASN A 2 -3.21 -34.88 29.07
N ASN A 3 -3.39 -35.98 28.34
CA ASN A 3 -3.68 -35.96 26.89
C ASN A 3 -4.90 -35.07 26.57
N LYS A 4 -5.86 -35.00 27.51
CA LYS A 4 -6.99 -34.06 27.49
C LYS A 4 -6.56 -32.58 27.40
N ARG A 5 -5.57 -32.15 28.18
CA ARG A 5 -5.08 -30.75 28.18
C ARG A 5 -4.35 -30.39 26.89
N LEU A 6 -3.65 -31.35 26.28
CA LEU A 6 -3.01 -31.13 24.98
C LEU A 6 -4.06 -30.96 23.87
N ALA A 7 -5.06 -31.85 23.84
CA ALA A 7 -6.14 -31.79 22.86
C ALA A 7 -6.96 -30.49 22.98
N GLU A 8 -7.24 -30.04 24.21
CA GLU A 8 -7.93 -28.78 24.49
C GLU A 8 -7.16 -27.57 23.94
N LEU A 9 -5.83 -27.52 24.18
CA LEU A 9 -4.99 -26.42 23.72
C LEU A 9 -4.84 -26.38 22.19
N LEU A 10 -4.75 -27.57 21.56
CA LEU A 10 -4.71 -27.69 20.10
C LEU A 10 -6.02 -27.20 19.46
N LEU A 11 -7.17 -27.55 20.03
CA LEU A 11 -8.48 -27.12 19.52
C LEU A 11 -8.64 -25.60 19.61
N VAL A 12 -8.26 -24.99 20.73
CA VAL A 12 -8.28 -23.53 20.89
C VAL A 12 -7.37 -22.86 19.86
N SER A 13 -6.16 -23.39 19.63
CA SER A 13 -5.25 -22.84 18.64
C SER A 13 -5.81 -22.90 17.21
N ILE A 14 -6.50 -23.98 16.84
CA ILE A 14 -7.14 -24.12 15.52
C ILE A 14 -8.25 -23.08 15.35
N VAL A 15 -9.10 -22.89 16.36
CA VAL A 15 -10.19 -21.89 16.31
C VAL A 15 -9.61 -20.48 16.11
N ILE A 16 -8.54 -20.15 16.82
CA ILE A 16 -7.86 -18.84 16.68
C ILE A 16 -7.28 -18.67 15.28
N LEU A 17 -6.65 -19.72 14.72
CA LEU A 17 -6.05 -19.69 13.39
C LEU A 17 -7.08 -19.56 12.25
N ILE A 18 -8.30 -20.09 12.44
CA ILE A 18 -9.38 -19.94 11.44
C ILE A 18 -10.03 -18.56 11.53
N ALA A 19 -10.13 -17.97 12.73
CA ALA A 19 -10.78 -16.68 12.94
C ALA A 19 -9.91 -15.46 12.62
N THR A 20 -8.58 -15.61 12.61
CA THR A 20 -7.65 -14.48 12.41
C THR A 20 -7.57 -13.92 10.99
N PRO A 21 -7.58 -14.71 9.90
CA PRO A 21 -7.32 -14.21 8.54
C PRO A 21 -8.29 -13.12 8.06
N THR A 22 -9.55 -13.18 8.50
CA THR A 22 -10.60 -12.23 8.05
C THR A 22 -10.39 -10.82 8.58
N THR A 23 -9.62 -10.63 9.65
CA THR A 23 -9.40 -9.32 10.27
C THR A 23 -8.27 -8.50 9.60
N PHE A 24 -7.36 -9.15 8.86
CA PHE A 24 -6.13 -8.52 8.36
C PHE A 24 -6.14 -8.05 6.91
N ALA A 25 -7.08 -8.49 6.07
CA ALA A 25 -7.24 -7.94 4.71
C ALA A 25 -7.87 -6.52 4.72
N LYS A 26 -8.51 -6.17 5.84
CA LYS A 26 -9.32 -4.96 6.02
C LYS A 26 -8.53 -3.64 6.11
N PRO A 27 -7.41 -3.54 6.87
CA PRO A 27 -6.64 -2.31 6.92
C PRO A 27 -5.98 -1.98 5.58
N GLU A 28 -5.55 -2.98 4.80
CA GLU A 28 -4.85 -2.72 3.54
C GLU A 28 -5.79 -2.14 2.48
N TYR A 29 -6.99 -2.69 2.31
CA TYR A 29 -7.97 -2.10 1.38
C TYR A 29 -8.29 -0.65 1.72
N LEU A 30 -8.66 -0.38 2.98
CA LEU A 30 -9.06 0.97 3.40
C LEU A 30 -7.90 1.97 3.33
N THR A 31 -6.69 1.54 3.69
CA THR A 31 -5.48 2.36 3.61
C THR A 31 -5.19 2.72 2.16
N ASN A 32 -5.20 1.76 1.24
CA ASN A 32 -4.92 2.01 -0.17
C ASN A 32 -6.05 2.84 -0.83
N LEU A 33 -7.32 2.59 -0.49
CA LEU A 33 -8.44 3.38 -0.98
C LEU A 33 -8.34 4.85 -0.53
N THR A 34 -7.98 5.08 0.73
CA THR A 34 -7.78 6.43 1.27
C THR A 34 -6.53 7.10 0.67
N ALA A 35 -5.46 6.34 0.43
CA ALA A 35 -4.25 6.87 -0.18
C ALA A 35 -4.47 7.29 -1.64
N ILE A 36 -5.24 6.52 -2.42
CA ILE A 36 -5.47 6.78 -3.85
C ILE A 36 -6.57 7.83 -4.05
N TYR A 37 -7.67 7.74 -3.28
CA TYR A 37 -8.87 8.55 -3.51
C TYR A 37 -9.24 9.51 -2.37
N GLY A 38 -8.44 9.57 -1.30
CA GLY A 38 -8.55 10.57 -0.21
C GLY A 38 -9.56 10.25 0.89
N ALA A 39 -10.74 9.73 0.55
CA ALA A 39 -11.82 9.44 1.51
C ALA A 39 -12.38 8.02 1.31
N GLY A 40 -11.64 7.01 1.78
CA GLY A 40 -12.13 5.64 1.80
C GLY A 40 -13.02 5.37 3.01
N SER A 41 -14.09 4.59 2.84
CA SER A 41 -14.86 4.04 3.97
C SER A 41 -15.16 2.56 3.76
N CYS A 42 -15.52 1.87 4.84
CA CYS A 42 -16.00 0.49 4.73
C CYS A 42 -17.30 0.41 3.92
N ASP A 43 -18.09 1.48 3.87
CA ASP A 43 -19.33 1.55 3.07
C ASP A 43 -19.07 1.53 1.57
N THR A 44 -17.85 1.91 1.14
CA THR A 44 -17.46 1.82 -0.26
C THR A 44 -17.41 0.36 -0.73
N CYS A 45 -17.00 -0.57 0.14
CA CYS A 45 -16.86 -1.99 -0.18
C CYS A 45 -18.04 -2.84 0.29
N HIS A 46 -18.62 -2.52 1.46
CA HIS A 46 -19.69 -3.29 2.09
C HIS A 46 -20.96 -2.47 2.28
N ILE A 47 -22.11 -3.12 2.12
CA ILE A 47 -23.40 -2.52 2.45
C ILE A 47 -23.46 -2.29 3.97
N ASN A 48 -23.77 -1.06 4.38
CA ASN A 48 -23.81 -0.59 5.78
C ASN A 48 -22.45 -0.63 6.52
N GLY A 49 -21.33 -0.73 5.80
CA GLY A 49 -19.99 -0.66 6.39
C GLY A 49 -19.60 -1.84 7.29
N ALA A 50 -20.47 -2.83 7.42
CA ALA A 50 -20.21 -4.06 8.15
C ALA A 50 -19.27 -4.95 7.34
N SER A 51 -18.12 -5.32 7.90
CA SER A 51 -17.10 -6.11 7.19
C SER A 51 -17.55 -7.48 6.73
N ASP A 52 -18.47 -8.09 7.46
CA ASP A 52 -18.99 -9.41 7.12
C ASP A 52 -20.33 -9.30 6.37
N GLY A 53 -20.72 -8.08 6.02
CA GLY A 53 -21.92 -7.78 5.26
C GLY A 53 -21.74 -8.00 3.76
N PRO A 54 -22.86 -8.08 3.02
CA PRO A 54 -22.83 -8.15 1.56
C PRO A 54 -22.01 -7.01 0.96
N ARG A 55 -21.28 -7.30 -0.13
CA ARG A 55 -20.49 -6.29 -0.83
C ARG A 55 -21.37 -5.35 -1.66
N THR A 56 -20.92 -4.12 -1.82
CA THR A 56 -21.47 -3.19 -2.82
C THR A 56 -21.03 -3.62 -4.23
N GLY A 57 -21.60 -3.03 -5.27
CA GLY A 57 -21.12 -3.25 -6.64
C GLY A 57 -19.63 -2.93 -6.80
N TYR A 58 -19.14 -1.89 -6.14
CA TYR A 58 -17.72 -1.51 -6.16
C TYR A 58 -16.84 -2.52 -5.41
N GLY A 59 -17.28 -2.99 -4.23
CA GLY A 59 -16.58 -4.03 -3.47
C GLY A 59 -16.44 -5.35 -4.25
N THR A 60 -17.44 -5.70 -5.05
CA THR A 60 -17.40 -6.87 -5.95
C THR A 60 -16.44 -6.65 -7.13
N LEU A 61 -16.40 -5.45 -7.72
CA LEU A 61 -15.42 -5.13 -8.78
C LEU A 61 -13.98 -5.26 -8.28
N PHE A 62 -13.72 -4.82 -7.05
CA PHE A 62 -12.42 -4.97 -6.40
C PHE A 62 -12.08 -6.45 -6.14
N GLU A 63 -13.00 -7.25 -5.60
CA GLU A 63 -12.80 -8.68 -5.36
C GLU A 63 -12.48 -9.47 -6.62
N ASN A 64 -13.05 -9.04 -7.75
CA ASN A 64 -12.85 -9.70 -9.04
C ASN A 64 -11.51 -9.36 -9.70
N GLN A 65 -10.71 -8.44 -9.14
CA GLN A 65 -9.36 -8.21 -9.63
C GLN A 65 -8.45 -9.37 -9.20
N VAL A 66 -7.63 -9.85 -10.15
CA VAL A 66 -6.75 -11.02 -9.97
C VAL A 66 -5.79 -10.81 -8.79
N ASP A 67 -5.29 -9.60 -8.64
CA ASP A 67 -4.25 -9.26 -7.67
C ASP A 67 -4.77 -8.46 -6.46
N HIS A 68 -6.08 -8.47 -6.18
CA HIS A 68 -6.62 -7.65 -5.08
C HIS A 68 -6.08 -8.04 -3.69
N LEU A 69 -5.59 -9.27 -3.52
CA LEU A 69 -4.98 -9.78 -2.27
C LEU A 69 -3.47 -9.52 -2.18
N THR A 70 -2.79 -9.36 -3.32
CA THR A 70 -1.33 -9.21 -3.41
C THR A 70 -0.91 -7.77 -3.70
N ASN A 71 -1.76 -7.00 -4.40
CA ASN A 71 -1.58 -5.61 -4.78
C ASN A 71 -2.92 -4.86 -4.83
N ALA A 72 -3.46 -4.54 -3.65
CA ALA A 72 -4.72 -3.82 -3.53
C ALA A 72 -4.71 -2.44 -4.22
N SER A 73 -3.56 -1.77 -4.30
CA SER A 73 -3.45 -0.46 -4.97
C SER A 73 -3.66 -0.55 -6.48
N GLU A 74 -3.00 -1.49 -7.15
CA GLU A 74 -3.19 -1.70 -8.59
C GLU A 74 -4.62 -2.14 -8.90
N ALA A 75 -5.18 -3.04 -8.09
CA ALA A 75 -6.58 -3.45 -8.21
C ALA A 75 -7.56 -2.26 -8.07
N LEU A 76 -7.30 -1.35 -7.14
CA LEU A 76 -8.12 -0.13 -6.95
C LEU A 76 -7.97 0.87 -8.10
N ILE A 77 -6.79 1.00 -8.69
CA ILE A 77 -6.56 1.84 -9.87
C ILE A 77 -7.28 1.23 -11.08
N ALA A 78 -7.21 -0.09 -11.25
CA ALA A 78 -7.82 -0.80 -12.38
C ALA A 78 -9.34 -0.66 -12.44
N ILE A 79 -10.03 -0.65 -11.28
CA ILE A 79 -11.49 -0.46 -11.22
C ILE A 79 -11.92 1.01 -11.21
N GLY A 80 -10.99 1.94 -11.04
CA GLY A 80 -11.25 3.38 -10.96
C GLY A 80 -11.85 3.83 -9.62
N ALA A 81 -12.13 5.13 -9.50
CA ALA A 81 -12.68 5.72 -8.29
C ALA A 81 -14.12 5.22 -8.01
N PRO A 82 -14.50 5.03 -6.73
CA PRO A 82 -15.88 4.69 -6.41
C PRO A 82 -16.81 5.87 -6.73
N PRO A 83 -18.07 5.63 -7.12
CA PRO A 83 -18.98 6.66 -7.64
C PRO A 83 -19.32 7.78 -6.63
N THR A 84 -19.05 7.55 -5.35
CA THR A 84 -19.27 8.49 -4.25
C THR A 84 -18.01 9.17 -3.74
N ALA A 85 -16.82 8.78 -4.22
CA ALA A 85 -15.60 9.50 -3.86
C ALA A 85 -15.59 10.86 -4.57
N THR A 86 -15.66 11.93 -3.78
CA THR A 86 -15.18 13.23 -4.25
C THR A 86 -13.67 13.10 -4.34
N VAL A 87 -13.17 12.94 -5.57
CA VAL A 87 -11.73 12.87 -5.82
C VAL A 87 -11.12 14.19 -5.39
N THR A 88 -10.55 14.22 -4.20
CA THR A 88 -9.66 15.32 -3.81
C THR A 88 -8.32 14.97 -4.41
N SER A 89 -8.01 15.53 -5.57
CA SER A 89 -6.70 15.38 -6.20
C SER A 89 -5.64 15.88 -5.23
N THR A 90 -5.05 14.95 -4.48
CA THR A 90 -3.89 15.25 -3.67
C THR A 90 -2.72 15.19 -4.64
N VAL A 91 -2.31 16.35 -5.14
CA VAL A 91 -1.04 16.48 -5.86
C VAL A 91 0.05 16.24 -4.84
N THR A 92 0.43 14.98 -4.66
CA THR A 92 1.62 14.61 -3.88
C THR A 92 2.81 15.06 -4.72
N THR A 93 3.23 16.31 -4.48
CA THR A 93 4.50 16.80 -4.99
C THR A 93 5.57 16.08 -4.17
N THR A 94 6.01 14.92 -4.65
CA THR A 94 7.19 14.27 -4.11
C THR A 94 8.36 15.18 -4.46
N MET A 95 8.73 16.07 -3.54
CA MET A 95 9.99 16.79 -3.65
C MET A 95 11.09 15.74 -3.57
N ALA A 96 11.60 15.32 -4.73
CA ALA A 96 12.84 14.59 -4.81
C ALA A 96 13.87 15.41 -4.04
N ALA A 97 14.35 14.88 -2.91
CA ALA A 97 15.44 15.48 -2.18
C ALA A 97 16.64 15.51 -3.14
N THR A 98 16.88 16.69 -3.72
CA THR A 98 18.06 16.95 -4.54
C THR A 98 19.27 16.68 -3.63
N PRO A 99 20.12 15.69 -3.92
CA PRO A 99 21.36 15.54 -3.17
C PRO A 99 22.17 16.82 -3.41
N GLY A 100 22.51 17.52 -2.32
CA GLY A 100 23.24 18.78 -2.37
C GLY A 100 24.56 18.60 -3.13
N VAL A 101 24.59 19.08 -4.37
CA VAL A 101 25.81 19.21 -5.15
C VAL A 101 26.62 20.35 -4.55
N THR A 102 27.79 19.98 -4.04
CA THR A 102 28.79 20.89 -3.50
C THR A 102 29.32 21.79 -4.62
N THR A 103 29.38 23.09 -4.32
CA THR A 103 29.77 24.18 -5.22
C THR A 103 31.22 24.03 -5.69
N GLY A 104 31.41 23.87 -7.01
CA GLY A 104 32.70 23.99 -7.68
C GLY A 104 32.70 25.24 -8.56
N THR A 105 33.43 26.26 -8.13
CA THR A 105 33.66 27.53 -8.84
C THR A 105 34.40 27.31 -10.16
N THR A 106 33.83 27.78 -11.28
CA THR A 106 34.56 27.98 -12.55
C THR A 106 34.27 29.40 -13.07
N PRO A 107 35.30 30.23 -13.32
CA PRO A 107 35.11 31.61 -13.78
C PRO A 107 35.06 31.72 -15.31
N GLY A 108 34.08 32.50 -15.78
CA GLY A 108 34.24 33.49 -16.85
C GLY A 108 34.22 33.00 -18.30
N ILE A 109 33.15 33.34 -19.02
CA ILE A 109 33.26 33.87 -20.38
C ILE A 109 32.16 34.92 -20.60
N THR A 110 32.59 36.10 -21.03
CA THR A 110 31.79 37.24 -21.49
C THR A 110 31.60 37.11 -23.00
N GLU A 111 30.36 37.21 -23.49
CA GLU A 111 30.07 37.53 -24.90
C GLU A 111 28.63 38.09 -24.99
N THR A 112 28.49 39.42 -25.04
CA THR A 112 28.34 40.27 -26.24
C THR A 112 26.90 40.31 -26.77
N GLU A 113 26.29 41.45 -26.49
CA GLU A 113 24.98 41.93 -26.93
C GLU A 113 25.01 42.32 -28.42
N ILE A 114 24.08 41.81 -29.23
CA ILE A 114 23.75 42.34 -30.57
C ILE A 114 22.22 42.47 -30.66
N PRO A 115 21.66 43.63 -31.02
CA PRO A 115 20.23 43.82 -31.19
C PRO A 115 19.82 43.45 -32.62
N GLY A 116 18.90 42.49 -32.76
CA GLY A 116 18.38 42.05 -34.05
C GLY A 116 16.92 41.66 -33.95
N ILE A 117 16.06 42.62 -34.30
CA ILE A 117 14.61 42.47 -34.48
C ILE A 117 14.35 41.54 -35.66
N ILE A 118 13.66 40.43 -35.43
CA ILE A 118 12.84 39.76 -36.45
C ILE A 118 11.62 39.13 -35.75
N GLU A 119 10.44 39.64 -36.11
CA GLU A 119 9.14 39.10 -35.76
C GLU A 119 8.91 37.85 -36.63
N GLU A 120 9.06 36.66 -36.04
CA GLU A 120 8.81 35.39 -36.71
C GLU A 120 7.68 34.66 -35.99
N THR A 121 6.62 34.41 -36.74
CA THR A 121 5.40 33.70 -36.36
C THR A 121 5.72 32.33 -35.77
N GLU A 122 5.52 32.19 -34.46
CA GLU A 122 5.64 30.91 -33.75
C GLU A 122 4.55 29.93 -34.20
N ILE A 123 4.97 28.92 -34.96
CA ILE A 123 4.29 27.64 -35.08
C ILE A 123 4.47 26.94 -33.72
N PRO A 124 3.43 26.41 -33.06
CA PRO A 124 3.61 25.72 -31.79
C PRO A 124 4.48 24.48 -32.00
N GLU A 125 5.72 24.57 -31.50
CA GLU A 125 6.67 23.48 -31.42
C GLU A 125 6.14 22.46 -30.42
N GLU A 126 5.63 21.35 -30.94
CA GLU A 126 5.22 20.17 -30.17
C GLU A 126 6.47 19.60 -29.48
N THR A 127 6.74 20.11 -28.28
CA THR A 127 7.75 19.58 -27.37
C THR A 127 7.35 18.14 -27.04
N THR A 128 8.00 17.20 -27.69
CA THR A 128 8.00 15.79 -27.30
C THR A 128 8.75 15.70 -25.97
N GLU A 129 8.00 15.77 -24.87
CA GLU A 129 8.53 15.44 -23.56
C GLU A 129 9.00 13.97 -23.59
N ILE A 130 10.32 13.80 -23.49
CA ILE A 130 10.94 12.50 -23.25
C ILE A 130 10.33 11.98 -21.94
N PRO A 131 9.71 10.78 -21.92
CA PRO A 131 9.15 10.26 -20.69
C PRO A 131 10.28 10.12 -19.67
N GLU A 132 10.20 10.92 -18.60
CA GLU A 132 11.11 10.81 -17.46
C GLU A 132 11.12 9.36 -17.00
N GLU A 133 12.33 8.82 -16.89
CA GLU A 133 12.57 7.45 -16.47
C GLU A 133 12.00 7.28 -15.06
N THR A 134 10.82 6.64 -14.97
CA THR A 134 10.15 6.32 -13.73
C THR A 134 11.06 5.45 -12.88
N THR A 135 11.80 6.07 -11.96
CA THR A 135 12.50 5.36 -10.89
C THR A 135 11.46 4.58 -10.09
N VAL A 136 11.46 3.27 -10.28
CA VAL A 136 10.63 2.33 -9.53
C VAL A 136 11.07 2.41 -8.08
N THR A 137 10.36 3.22 -7.29
CA THR A 137 10.52 3.22 -5.85
C THR A 137 10.10 1.83 -5.39
N ALA A 138 11.02 1.08 -4.79
CA ALA A 138 10.76 -0.26 -4.29
C ALA A 138 9.59 -0.18 -3.30
N THR A 139 8.42 -0.63 -3.76
CA THR A 139 7.25 -0.85 -2.91
C THR A 139 7.67 -1.86 -1.85
N THR A 140 7.95 -1.37 -0.64
CA THR A 140 8.23 -2.24 0.48
C THR A 140 6.95 -3.00 0.76
N THR A 141 6.96 -4.31 0.52
CA THR A 141 5.83 -5.18 0.86
C THR A 141 5.42 -4.88 2.30
N PRO A 142 4.18 -4.39 2.54
CA PRO A 142 3.74 -4.08 3.88
C PRO A 142 3.89 -5.34 4.73
N ARG A 143 4.80 -5.28 5.72
CA ARG A 143 4.90 -6.34 6.72
C ARG A 143 3.60 -6.27 7.52
N SER A 144 2.77 -7.29 7.41
CA SER A 144 1.54 -7.37 8.21
C SER A 144 1.90 -7.21 9.70
N PRO A 145 1.54 -6.09 10.34
CA PRO A 145 1.89 -5.85 11.72
C PRO A 145 0.96 -6.72 12.57
N GLY A 146 1.45 -7.85 13.07
CA GLY A 146 0.74 -8.63 14.08
C GLY A 146 0.79 -10.16 13.94
N PHE A 147 0.96 -10.71 12.73
CA PHE A 147 0.99 -12.17 12.55
C PHE A 147 2.19 -12.83 13.25
N GLY A 148 3.36 -12.18 13.18
CA GLY A 148 4.57 -12.69 13.85
C GLY A 148 4.44 -12.77 15.37
N ILE A 149 3.59 -11.92 15.97
CA ILE A 149 3.39 -11.89 17.42
C ILE A 149 2.56 -13.09 17.86
N ILE A 150 1.46 -13.40 17.17
CA ILE A 150 0.60 -14.53 17.52
C ILE A 150 1.36 -15.86 17.33
N ILE A 151 2.08 -16.02 16.22
CA ILE A 151 2.89 -17.22 15.98
C ILE A 151 4.02 -17.33 17.02
N SER A 152 4.67 -16.23 17.39
CA SER A 152 5.68 -16.22 18.46
C SER A 152 5.11 -16.64 19.81
N ILE A 153 3.93 -16.15 20.19
CA ILE A 153 3.30 -16.50 21.46
C ILE A 153 2.94 -18.00 21.49
N VAL A 154 2.33 -18.52 20.43
CA VAL A 154 2.00 -19.95 20.34
C VAL A 154 3.27 -20.81 20.39
N GLY A 155 4.32 -20.40 19.68
CA GLY A 155 5.63 -21.05 19.69
C GLY A 155 6.28 -21.05 21.08
N LEU A 156 6.25 -19.91 21.78
CA LEU A 156 6.76 -19.78 23.16
C LEU A 156 6.01 -20.68 24.14
N PHE A 157 4.68 -20.75 24.04
CA PHE A 157 3.87 -21.64 24.86
C PHE A 157 4.19 -23.11 24.60
N ALA A 158 4.31 -23.50 23.33
CA ALA A 158 4.71 -24.85 22.96
C ALA A 158 6.10 -25.21 23.49
N TRP A 159 7.07 -24.29 23.35
CA TRP A 159 8.44 -24.48 23.83
C TRP A 159 8.51 -24.59 25.37
N ALA A 160 7.85 -23.69 26.10
CA ALA A 160 7.79 -23.74 27.55
C ALA A 160 7.18 -25.06 28.08
N ILE A 161 6.21 -25.62 27.36
CA ILE A 161 5.60 -26.92 27.69
C ILE A 161 6.60 -28.07 27.44
N LEU A 162 7.39 -28.02 26.37
CA LEU A 162 8.42 -29.01 26.06
C LEU A 162 9.55 -29.00 27.08
N GLU A 163 10.05 -27.80 27.45
CA GLU A 163 11.09 -27.61 28.47
C GLU A 163 10.66 -28.24 29.81
N ARG A 164 9.41 -28.00 30.23
CA ARG A 164 8.85 -28.56 31.46
C ARG A 164 8.73 -30.08 31.45
N ARG A 165 8.60 -30.71 30.28
CA ARG A 165 8.59 -32.18 30.14
C ARG A 165 9.98 -32.79 30.22
N ARG A 166 11.02 -32.07 29.77
CA ARG A 166 12.40 -32.57 29.81
C ARG A 166 12.95 -32.67 31.23
N ASN A 167 12.47 -31.81 32.14
CA ASN A 167 12.91 -31.78 33.54
C ASN A 167 12.09 -32.68 34.49
N LYS A 168 11.30 -33.61 33.95
CA LYS A 168 10.54 -34.61 34.72
C LYS A 168 10.93 -36.01 34.29
#